data_AF-A0A847L5Z4-F1
#
_entry.id   AF-A0A847L5Z4-F1
#
_cell.length_a   1.000
_cell.length_b   1.000
_cell.length_c   1.000
_cell.angle_alpha   90.00
_cell.angle_beta   90.00
_cell.angle_gamma   90.00
#
_symmetry.space_group_name_H-M   'P 1'
#
loop_
_entity.id
_entity.type
_entity.pdbx_description
1 polymer ?
#
loop_
_entity_poly.entity_id
_entity_poly.type
_entity_poly.pdbx_seq_one_letter_code
_entity_poly.pdbx_strand_id
1 'polypeptide(L)'
;MTPKDAKIPEGPLAEKWSKYKANQKLVNPANKRRLDIIVVGTGLAGASAAASLAELGFNVLNFCIQDSPRRAHSIAAQGGINAAKNYPNDGDSVYRLFYDTIKGGDYRAREANVYRLAEVSNSIIDQCVAQGVPFARDYGGL
;
A
#
# COMPACT_ATOMS: atom_id res chain seq x y z
N MET A 1 -16.22 26.07 1.68
CA MET A 1 -16.03 24.65 1.34
C MET A 1 -15.97 23.89 2.66
N THR A 2 -16.94 23.03 2.96
CA THR A 2 -16.89 22.20 4.18
C THR A 2 -15.68 21.25 4.08
N PRO A 3 -14.86 21.12 5.14
CA PRO A 3 -13.77 20.16 5.15
C PRO A 3 -14.34 18.75 4.89
N LYS A 4 -13.88 18.08 3.82
CA LYS A 4 -14.26 16.68 3.57
C LYS A 4 -13.70 15.82 4.71
N ASP A 5 -14.57 15.04 5.35
CA ASP A 5 -14.17 14.06 6.36
C ASP A 5 -13.19 13.05 5.74
N ALA A 6 -11.95 13.09 6.21
CA ALA A 6 -10.87 12.27 5.69
C ALA A 6 -10.88 10.82 6.22
N LYS A 7 -11.78 10.49 7.16
CA LYS A 7 -11.89 9.18 7.82
C LYS A 7 -10.54 8.66 8.36
N ILE A 8 -9.73 9.58 8.88
CA ILE A 8 -8.43 9.28 9.48
C ILE A 8 -8.66 8.71 10.89
N PRO A 9 -8.02 7.59 11.28
CA PRO A 9 -8.16 7.06 12.64
C PRO A 9 -7.68 8.04 13.71
N GLU A 10 -8.23 7.95 14.91
CA GLU A 10 -7.85 8.82 16.04
C GLU A 10 -6.50 8.41 16.67
N GLY A 11 -5.98 9.24 17.59
CA GLY A 11 -4.76 8.96 18.36
C GLY A 11 -3.46 9.49 17.75
N PRO A 12 -2.31 9.20 18.41
CA PRO A 12 -0.98 9.68 18.00
C PRO A 12 -0.59 9.20 16.60
N LEU A 13 0.10 10.03 15.83
CA LEU A 13 0.45 9.75 14.43
C LEU A 13 1.14 8.39 14.25
N ALA A 14 2.14 8.10 15.08
CA ALA A 14 2.96 6.90 14.98
C ALA A 14 2.19 5.60 15.26
N GLU A 15 1.10 5.68 16.04
CA GLU A 15 0.31 4.53 16.47
C GLU A 15 -1.07 4.47 15.80
N LYS A 16 -1.39 5.48 14.98
CA LYS A 16 -2.74 5.73 14.46
C LYS A 16 -3.30 4.53 13.71
N TRP A 17 -2.52 4.00 12.79
CA TRP A 17 -2.95 2.89 11.92
C TRP A 17 -2.76 1.52 12.56
N SER A 18 -1.75 1.35 13.41
CA SER A 18 -1.57 0.12 14.19
C SER A 18 -2.72 -0.07 15.18
N LYS A 19 -3.13 1.00 15.90
CA LYS A 19 -4.33 1.00 16.74
C LYS A 19 -5.60 0.75 15.95
N TYR A 20 -5.77 1.38 14.79
CA TYR A 20 -6.91 1.11 13.92
C TYR A 20 -6.98 -0.38 13.53
N LYS A 21 -5.85 -0.95 13.09
CA LYS A 21 -5.77 -2.35 12.66
C LYS A 21 -6.09 -3.32 13.79
N ALA A 22 -5.68 -3.01 15.03
CA ALA A 22 -5.93 -3.82 16.21
C ALA A 22 -7.39 -3.80 16.68
N ASN A 23 -8.11 -2.70 16.45
CA ASN A 23 -9.47 -2.48 16.98
C ASN A 23 -10.58 -2.52 15.93
N GLN A 24 -10.23 -2.69 14.64
CA GLN A 24 -11.24 -2.77 13.58
C GLN A 24 -12.09 -4.04 13.71
N LYS A 25 -13.36 -3.94 13.33
CA LYS A 25 -14.26 -5.09 13.25
C LYS A 25 -13.81 -6.02 12.13
N LEU A 26 -13.64 -7.30 12.45
CA LEU A 26 -13.26 -8.32 11.48
C LEU A 26 -14.48 -8.92 10.80
N VAL A 27 -14.31 -9.32 9.53
CA VAL A 27 -15.31 -10.10 8.79
C VAL A 27 -15.07 -11.58 9.07
N ASN A 28 -16.10 -12.27 9.57
CA ASN A 28 -16.06 -13.71 9.79
C ASN A 28 -15.68 -14.44 8.47
N PRO A 29 -14.71 -15.37 8.47
CA PRO A 29 -14.33 -16.14 7.28
C PRO A 29 -15.49 -16.74 6.49
N ALA A 30 -16.53 -17.26 7.16
CA ALA A 30 -17.71 -17.83 6.52
C ALA A 30 -18.53 -16.79 5.72
N ASN A 31 -18.45 -15.52 6.12
CA ASN A 31 -19.18 -14.43 5.48
C ASN A 31 -18.41 -13.79 4.32
N LYS A 32 -17.09 -13.99 4.21
CA LYS A 32 -16.27 -13.31 3.18
C LYS A 32 -16.73 -13.62 1.75
N ARG A 33 -17.08 -14.88 1.48
CA ARG A 33 -17.58 -15.33 0.16
C ARG A 33 -18.97 -14.77 -0.21
N ARG A 34 -19.70 -14.22 0.76
CA ARG A 34 -21.01 -13.61 0.56
C ARG A 34 -20.93 -12.11 0.26
N LEU A 35 -19.73 -11.54 0.33
CA LEU A 35 -19.47 -10.13 0.09
C LEU A 35 -18.72 -9.99 -1.23
N ASP A 36 -19.36 -9.31 -2.17
CA ASP A 36 -18.77 -8.96 -3.44
C ASP A 36 -17.97 -7.66 -3.30
N ILE A 37 -16.71 -7.71 -3.72
CA ILE A 37 -15.84 -6.54 -3.81
C ILE A 37 -15.68 -6.18 -5.28
N ILE A 38 -16.10 -4.97 -5.62
CA ILE A 38 -15.88 -4.40 -6.94
C ILE A 38 -14.60 -3.57 -6.91
N VAL A 39 -13.62 -3.95 -7.73
CA VAL A 39 -12.39 -3.19 -7.97
C VAL A 39 -12.47 -2.59 -9.36
N VAL A 40 -12.35 -1.27 -9.45
CA VAL A 40 -12.36 -0.55 -10.73
C VAL A 40 -10.94 -0.09 -11.05
N GLY A 41 -10.36 -0.68 -12.09
CA GLY A 41 -9.01 -0.43 -12.57
C GLY A 41 -8.06 -1.59 -12.30
N THR A 42 -7.28 -1.95 -13.32
CA THR A 42 -6.34 -3.09 -13.28
C THR A 42 -4.87 -2.68 -13.26
N GLY A 43 -4.58 -1.42 -12.90
CA GLY A 43 -3.21 -0.99 -12.61
C GLY A 43 -2.67 -1.61 -11.30
N LEU A 44 -1.46 -1.25 -10.90
CA LEU A 44 -0.78 -1.85 -9.73
C LEU A 44 -1.69 -1.85 -8.48
N ALA A 45 -2.28 -0.69 -8.13
CA ALA A 45 -3.15 -0.58 -6.97
C ALA A 45 -4.38 -1.50 -7.03
N GLY A 46 -5.06 -1.57 -8.17
CA GLY A 46 -6.27 -2.37 -8.33
C GLY A 46 -5.98 -3.87 -8.43
N ALA A 47 -4.93 -4.26 -9.16
CA ALA A 47 -4.47 -5.64 -9.22
C ALA A 47 -4.01 -6.14 -7.84
N SER A 48 -3.23 -5.34 -7.09
CA SER A 48 -2.80 -5.69 -5.73
C SER A 48 -3.98 -5.79 -4.76
N ALA A 49 -4.93 -4.84 -4.81
CA ALA A 49 -6.14 -4.90 -3.98
C ALA A 49 -6.99 -6.13 -4.30
N ALA A 50 -7.21 -6.42 -5.59
CA ALA A 50 -7.98 -7.56 -6.01
C ALA A 50 -7.34 -8.88 -5.59
N ALA A 51 -6.04 -9.04 -5.79
CA ALA A 51 -5.29 -10.23 -5.39
C ALA A 51 -5.34 -10.46 -3.88
N SER A 52 -5.02 -9.43 -3.08
CA SER A 52 -5.02 -9.55 -1.62
C SER A 52 -6.41 -9.81 -1.04
N LEU A 53 -7.47 -9.21 -1.59
CA LEU A 53 -8.84 -9.47 -1.12
C LEU A 53 -9.33 -10.86 -1.56
N ALA A 54 -8.99 -11.31 -2.77
CA ALA A 54 -9.31 -12.66 -3.22
C ALA A 54 -8.59 -13.72 -2.37
N GLU A 55 -7.32 -13.50 -2.03
CA GLU A 55 -6.54 -14.39 -1.13
C GLU A 55 -7.16 -14.48 0.27
N LEU A 56 -7.76 -13.39 0.76
CA LEU A 56 -8.50 -13.40 2.02
C LEU A 56 -9.83 -14.18 1.95
N GLY A 57 -10.30 -14.55 0.76
CA GLY A 57 -11.51 -15.35 0.53
C GLY A 57 -12.76 -14.56 0.15
N PHE A 58 -12.62 -13.30 -0.27
CA PHE A 58 -13.73 -12.49 -0.81
C PHE A 58 -14.02 -12.86 -2.26
N ASN A 59 -15.27 -12.64 -2.70
CA ASN A 59 -15.59 -12.67 -4.13
C ASN A 59 -15.21 -11.32 -4.75
N VAL A 60 -14.25 -11.30 -5.66
CA VAL A 60 -13.71 -10.05 -6.22
C VAL A 60 -14.02 -9.94 -7.71
N LEU A 61 -14.72 -8.87 -8.09
CA LEU A 61 -14.98 -8.49 -9.47
C LEU A 61 -14.03 -7.35 -9.84
N ASN A 62 -13.06 -7.63 -10.71
CA ASN A 62 -12.06 -6.65 -11.12
C ASN A 62 -12.33 -6.17 -12.56
N PHE A 63 -12.60 -4.88 -12.72
CA PHE A 63 -12.99 -4.27 -13.99
C PHE A 63 -11.83 -3.53 -14.64
N CYS A 64 -11.59 -3.82 -15.91
CA CYS A 64 -10.63 -3.13 -16.78
C CYS A 64 -11.38 -2.20 -17.73
N ILE A 65 -10.95 -0.94 -17.82
CA ILE A 65 -11.51 0.04 -18.78
C ILE A 65 -10.64 0.12 -20.04
N GLN A 66 -9.37 -0.30 -19.94
CA GLN A 66 -8.41 -0.34 -21.04
C GLN A 66 -8.62 -1.58 -21.92
N ASP A 67 -8.05 -1.56 -23.14
CA ASP A 67 -8.06 -2.70 -24.09
C ASP A 67 -7.49 -4.00 -23.49
N SER A 68 -6.59 -3.86 -22.51
CA SER A 68 -5.98 -4.98 -21.81
C SER A 68 -5.59 -4.55 -20.39
N PRO A 69 -5.66 -5.45 -19.40
CA PRO A 69 -5.17 -5.17 -18.05
C PRO A 69 -3.71 -4.71 -18.01
N ARG A 70 -2.90 -5.12 -18.99
CA ARG A 70 -1.47 -4.75 -19.11
C ARG A 70 -1.24 -3.35 -19.66
N ARG A 71 -2.29 -2.62 -20.05
CA ARG A 71 -2.20 -1.26 -20.61
C ARG A 71 -2.46 -0.15 -19.58
N ALA A 72 -2.61 -0.51 -18.30
CA ALA A 72 -2.63 0.48 -17.23
C ALA A 72 -1.27 1.19 -17.12
N HIS A 73 -1.27 2.49 -16.82
CA HIS A 73 -0.05 3.32 -16.82
C HIS A 73 1.05 2.83 -15.86
N SER A 74 0.70 2.04 -14.85
CA SER A 74 1.67 1.37 -13.97
C SER A 74 2.77 0.59 -14.72
N ILE A 75 2.50 0.08 -15.93
CA ILE A 75 3.50 -0.63 -16.74
C ILE A 75 4.67 0.27 -17.19
N ALA A 76 4.44 1.58 -17.27
CA ALA A 76 5.44 2.54 -17.75
C ALA A 76 6.36 3.06 -16.63
N ALA A 77 6.19 2.62 -15.38
CA ALA A 77 7.07 2.99 -14.28
C ALA A 77 8.48 2.42 -14.50
N GLN A 78 9.51 3.24 -14.24
CA GLN A 78 10.91 2.88 -14.53
C GLN A 78 11.83 2.95 -13.30
N GLY A 79 11.75 4.04 -12.51
CA GLY A 79 12.75 4.33 -11.48
C GLY A 79 12.79 3.31 -10.35
N GLY A 80 11.64 2.96 -9.77
CA GLY A 80 11.57 2.02 -8.67
C GLY A 80 10.41 2.32 -7.72
N ILE A 81 10.49 1.73 -6.54
CA ILE A 81 9.54 1.92 -5.43
C ILE A 81 10.33 2.29 -4.17
N ASN A 82 9.93 3.38 -3.52
CA ASN A 82 10.55 3.83 -2.28
C ASN A 82 10.08 2.96 -1.11
N ALA A 83 11.01 2.58 -0.25
CA ALA A 83 10.70 1.92 1.00
C ALA A 83 11.71 2.29 2.08
N ALA A 84 11.25 2.32 3.34
CA ALA A 84 12.05 2.52 4.53
C ALA A 84 13.00 1.32 4.85
N LYS A 85 13.60 0.73 3.82
CA LYS A 85 14.36 -0.53 3.89
C LYS A 85 15.81 -0.20 4.26
N ASN A 86 16.14 -0.44 5.52
CA ASN A 86 17.44 -0.08 6.07
C ASN A 86 18.54 -1.06 5.62
N TYR A 87 19.14 -0.78 4.47
CA TYR A 87 20.35 -1.45 4.02
C TYR A 87 21.54 -1.14 4.95
N PRO A 88 22.60 -1.98 4.95
CA PRO A 88 23.77 -1.73 5.78
C PRO A 88 24.31 -0.31 5.59
N ASN A 89 24.42 0.43 6.69
CA ASN A 89 24.89 1.82 6.76
C ASN A 89 23.97 2.89 6.16
N ASP A 90 22.73 2.58 5.77
CA ASP A 90 21.78 3.56 5.24
C ASP A 90 21.11 4.38 6.36
N GLY A 91 20.87 3.72 7.51
CA GLY A 91 20.23 4.32 8.67
C GLY A 91 18.77 4.73 8.39
N ASP A 92 18.14 4.08 7.41
CA ASP A 92 16.80 4.43 6.96
C ASP A 92 15.74 4.03 8.00
N SER A 93 14.62 4.75 8.01
CA SER A 93 13.55 4.54 8.97
C SER A 93 12.21 5.03 8.43
N VAL A 94 11.13 4.52 9.00
CA VAL A 94 9.76 4.99 8.73
C VAL A 94 9.65 6.51 8.88
N TYR A 95 10.31 7.08 9.89
CA TYR A 95 10.27 8.52 10.12
C TYR A 95 10.98 9.32 9.03
N ARG A 96 12.14 8.86 8.52
CA ARG A 96 12.86 9.52 7.43
C ARG A 96 12.03 9.55 6.16
N LEU A 97 11.52 8.40 5.71
CA LEU A 97 10.65 8.31 4.54
C LEU A 97 9.38 9.16 4.70
N PHE A 98 8.77 9.16 5.89
CA PHE A 98 7.64 10.03 6.22
C PHE A 98 8.00 11.52 6.07
N TYR A 99 9.09 11.96 6.71
CA TYR A 99 9.52 13.34 6.72
C TYR A 99 9.84 13.85 5.31
N ASP A 100 10.59 13.07 4.53
CA ASP A 100 10.95 13.43 3.16
C ASP A 100 9.73 13.50 2.25
N THR A 101 8.74 12.63 2.46
CA THR A 101 7.48 12.66 1.70
C THR A 101 6.63 13.88 2.06
N ILE A 102 6.59 14.29 3.33
CA ILE A 102 5.88 15.50 3.76
C ILE A 102 6.55 16.76 3.20
N LYS A 103 7.88 16.85 3.34
CA LYS A 103 8.67 17.96 2.83
C LYS A 103 8.57 18.05 1.30
N GLY A 104 8.71 16.93 0.59
CA GLY A 104 8.58 16.87 -0.87
C GLY A 104 7.17 17.17 -1.36
N GLY A 105 6.15 16.90 -0.54
CA GLY A 105 4.76 17.27 -0.79
C GLY A 105 4.40 18.71 -0.41
N ASP A 106 5.39 19.58 -0.15
CA ASP A 106 5.20 20.97 0.27
C ASP A 106 4.30 21.10 1.52
N TYR A 107 4.36 20.11 2.42
CA TYR A 107 3.52 20.03 3.62
C TYR A 107 2.00 20.02 3.36
N ARG A 108 1.58 19.76 2.11
CA ARG A 108 0.16 19.69 1.70
C ARG A 108 -0.43 18.29 1.80
N ALA A 109 0.42 17.28 1.96
CA ALA A 109 0.00 15.90 2.09
C ALA A 109 -0.61 15.62 3.47
N ARG A 110 -1.53 14.65 3.54
CA ARG A 110 -2.15 14.24 4.81
C ARG A 110 -1.18 13.40 5.62
N GLU A 111 -0.65 13.95 6.70
CA GLU A 111 0.38 13.31 7.54
C GLU A 111 0.03 11.88 7.95
N ALA A 112 -1.19 11.63 8.40
CA ALA A 112 -1.62 10.29 8.78
C ALA A 112 -1.45 9.26 7.64
N ASN A 113 -1.82 9.62 6.42
CA ASN A 113 -1.73 8.70 5.28
C ASN A 113 -0.29 8.52 4.81
N VAL A 114 0.52 9.58 4.87
CA VAL A 114 1.93 9.51 4.53
C VAL A 114 2.70 8.66 5.54
N TYR A 115 2.37 8.79 6.83
CA TYR A 115 2.98 7.94 7.86
C TYR A 115 2.62 6.47 7.63
N ARG A 116 1.37 6.18 7.25
CA ARG A 116 0.96 4.81 6.89
C ARG A 116 1.74 4.28 5.69
N LEU A 117 1.92 5.10 4.65
CA LEU A 117 2.69 4.75 3.47
C LEU A 117 4.10 4.32 3.85
N ALA A 118 4.77 5.11 4.70
CA ALA A 118 6.12 4.78 5.17
C ALA A 118 6.13 3.54 6.08
N GLU A 119 5.13 3.37 6.95
CA GLU A 119 5.02 2.22 7.85
C GLU A 119 4.88 0.88 7.10
N VAL A 120 4.15 0.86 5.98
CA VAL A 120 3.89 -0.39 5.22
C VAL A 120 4.88 -0.66 4.10
N SER A 121 5.76 0.30 3.77
CA SER A 121 6.56 0.25 2.55
C SER A 121 7.41 -1.01 2.46
N ASN A 122 8.00 -1.44 3.58
CA ASN A 122 8.87 -2.62 3.60
C ASN A 122 8.09 -3.90 3.36
N SER A 123 6.91 -4.03 3.97
CA SER A 123 6.02 -5.16 3.73
C SER A 123 5.55 -5.25 2.28
N ILE A 124 5.42 -4.11 1.58
CA ILE A 124 5.10 -4.09 0.15
C ILE A 124 6.26 -4.66 -0.67
N ILE A 125 7.51 -4.29 -0.36
CA ILE A 125 8.69 -4.87 -1.02
C ILE A 125 8.73 -6.38 -0.80
N ASP A 126 8.54 -6.83 0.45
CA ASP A 126 8.56 -8.26 0.78
C ASP A 126 7.44 -9.03 0.07
N GLN A 127 6.24 -8.44 -0.04
CA GLN A 127 5.13 -9.01 -0.81
C GLN A 127 5.48 -9.12 -2.30
N CYS A 128 6.07 -8.09 -2.89
CA CYS A 128 6.50 -8.11 -4.29
C CYS A 128 7.55 -9.20 -4.54
N VAL A 129 8.53 -9.34 -3.64
CA VAL A 129 9.53 -10.42 -3.71
C VAL A 129 8.85 -11.80 -3.64
N ALA A 130 7.92 -12.00 -2.70
CA ALA A 130 7.17 -13.24 -2.55
C ALA A 130 6.32 -13.58 -3.80
N GLN A 131 5.85 -12.58 -4.52
CA GLN A 131 5.13 -12.73 -5.80
C GLN A 131 6.06 -12.94 -7.01
N GLY A 132 7.38 -12.98 -6.80
CA GLY A 132 8.37 -13.21 -7.85
C GLY A 132 8.74 -11.96 -8.65
N VAL A 133 8.49 -10.75 -8.12
CA VAL A 133 8.97 -9.51 -8.75
C VAL A 133 10.51 -9.53 -8.77
N PRO A 134 11.15 -9.43 -9.95
CA PRO A 134 12.59 -9.57 -10.08
C PRO A 134 13.30 -8.26 -9.73
N PHE A 135 13.37 -7.92 -8.43
CA PHE A 135 14.19 -6.80 -7.98
C PHE A 135 15.68 -7.08 -8.23
N ALA A 136 16.41 -6.04 -8.63
CA ALA A 136 17.86 -6.07 -8.64
C ALA A 136 18.38 -6.38 -7.23
N ARG A 137 19.48 -7.14 -7.15
CA ARG A 137 20.09 -7.59 -5.90
C ARG A 137 21.45 -6.95 -5.73
N ASP A 138 21.77 -6.60 -4.50
CA ASP A 138 23.13 -6.21 -4.13
C ASP A 138 24.01 -7.47 -3.98
N TYR A 139 25.34 -7.31 -4.04
CA TYR A 139 26.32 -8.39 -3.94
C TYR A 139 26.19 -9.22 -2.65
N GLY A 140 25.56 -8.67 -1.61
CA GLY A 140 25.26 -9.36 -0.35
C GLY A 140 24.08 -10.34 -0.39
N GLY A 141 23.30 -10.41 -1.48
CA GLY A 141 22.27 -11.43 -1.68
C GLY A 141 21.03 -11.36 -0.78
N LEU A 142 20.84 -10.26 -0.02
CA LEU A 142 19.65 -10.04 0.83
C LEU A 142 18.46 -9.47 0.04
#